data_AF-A0A257XFZ5-F1
#
_entry.id   AF-A0A257XFZ5-F1
#
_cell.length_a   1.000
_cell.length_b   1.000
_cell.length_c   1.000
_cell.angle_alpha   90.00
_cell.angle_beta   90.00
_cell.angle_gamma   90.00
#
_symmetry.space_group_name_H-M   'P 1'
#
loop_
_entity.id
_entity.type
_entity.pdbx_description
1 polymer ?
#
loop_
_entity_poly.entity_id
_entity_poly.type
_entity_poly.pdbx_seq_one_letter_code
_entity_poly.pdbx_strand_id
1 'polypeptide(L)' 'LAAGQKAVAEREVELARRAYRLGESSLAERLLVEARAANARRAAALADIAYARAVARYNNSLGILP' A
#
# COMPACT_ATOMS: atom_id res chain seq x y z
N LEU A 1 -4.34 3.44 9.20
CA LEU A 1 -3.88 4.47 8.22
C LEU A 1 -3.25 3.85 6.97
N ALA A 2 -2.19 3.03 7.08
CA ALA A 2 -1.50 2.45 5.91
C ALA A 2 -2.40 1.59 5.00
N ALA A 3 -3.27 0.75 5.57
CA ALA A 3 -4.24 -0.04 4.80
C ALA A 3 -5.24 0.82 4.00
N GLY A 4 -5.73 1.92 4.61
CA GLY A 4 -6.62 2.87 3.94
C GLY A 4 -5.92 3.61 2.80
N GLN A 5 -4.66 4.01 2.98
CA GLN A 5 -3.86 4.64 1.92
C GLN A 5 -3.60 3.68 0.75
N LYS A 6 -3.34 2.39 1.01
CA LYS A 6 -3.22 1.36 -0.03
C LYS A 6 -4.51 1.26 -0.85
N ALA A 7 -5.67 1.18 -0.19
CA ALA A 7 -6.96 1.03 -0.86
C ALA A 7 -7.29 2.25 -1.75
N VAL A 8 -7.04 3.46 -1.26
CA VAL A 8 -7.20 4.70 -2.05
C VAL A 8 -6.28 4.68 -3.26
N ALA A 9 -5.00 4.37 -3.08
CA ALA A 9 -4.03 4.35 -4.17
C ALA A 9 -4.35 3.28 -5.24
N GLU A 10 -4.92 2.14 -4.85
CA GLU A 10 -5.41 1.13 -5.80
C GLU A 10 -6.56 1.65 -6.65
N ARG A 11 -7.51 2.38 -6.03
CA ARG A 11 -8.60 3.00 -6.76
C ARG A 11 -8.13 4.11 -7.70
N GLU A 12 -7.15 4.92 -7.29
CA GLU A 12 -6.54 5.93 -8.14
C GLU A 12 -5.88 5.34 -9.39
N VAL A 13 -5.21 4.19 -9.26
CA VAL A 13 -4.62 3.48 -10.42
C VAL A 13 -5.70 3.04 -11.42
N GLU A 14 -6.83 2.52 -10.94
CA GLU A 14 -7.94 2.15 -11.83
C GLU A 14 -8.47 3.36 -12.61
N LEU A 15 -8.64 4.50 -11.93
CA LEU A 15 -9.09 5.74 -12.54
C LEU A 15 -8.07 6.28 -13.55
N ALA A 16 -6.79 6.32 -13.21
CA ALA A 16 -5.72 6.79 -14.08
C ALA A 16 -5.57 5.91 -15.34
N ARG A 17 -5.73 4.59 -15.20
CA ARG A 17 -5.77 3.66 -16.34
C ARG A 17 -6.97 3.90 -17.24
N ARG A 18 -8.12 4.23 -16.67
CA ARG A 18 -9.32 4.57 -17.43
C ARG A 18 -9.15 5.88 -18.19
N ALA A 19 -8.71 6.94 -17.52
CA ALA A 19 -8.46 8.24 -18.13
C ALA A 19 -7.46 8.15 -19.29
N TYR A 20 -6.36 7.41 -19.11
CA TYR A 20 -5.39 7.17 -20.18
C TYR A 20 -5.99 6.44 -21.39
N ARG A 21 -6.80 5.39 -21.16
CA ARG A 21 -7.47 4.66 -22.25
C ARG A 21 -8.47 5.52 -23.03
N LEU A 22 -9.08 6.51 -22.37
CA LEU A 22 -10.00 7.46 -22.99
C LEU A 22 -9.27 8.64 -23.66
N GLY A 23 -7.94 8.74 -23.52
CA GLY A 23 -7.15 9.87 -24.02
C GLY A 23 -7.31 11.14 -23.17
N GLU A 24 -7.92 11.05 -21.99
CA GLU A 24 -8.19 12.17 -21.08
C GLU A 24 -6.96 12.55 -20.24
N SER A 25 -5.96 11.66 -20.14
CA SER A 25 -4.73 11.90 -19.38
C SER A 25 -3.49 11.40 -20.13
N SER A 26 -2.33 11.96 -19.80
CA SER A 26 -1.05 11.52 -20.37
C SER A 26 -0.56 10.18 -19.81
N LEU A 27 0.35 9.51 -20.55
CA LEU A 27 1.05 8.32 -20.04
C LEU A 27 1.88 8.64 -18.79
N ALA A 28 2.48 9.84 -18.74
CA ALA A 28 3.29 10.28 -17.60
C ALA A 28 2.47 10.36 -16.31
N GLU A 29 1.28 10.94 -16.37
CA GLU A 29 0.35 10.98 -15.22
C GLU A 29 -0.04 9.58 -14.75
N ARG A 30 -0.37 8.68 -15.69
CA ARG A 30 -0.70 7.29 -15.35
C ARG A 30 0.45 6.62 -14.59
N LEU A 31 1.69 6.75 -15.09
CA LEU A 31 2.86 6.13 -14.49
C LEU A 31 3.19 6.71 -13.10
N LEU A 32 2.97 8.03 -12.91
CA LEU A 32 3.13 8.66 -11.60
C LEU A 32 2.16 8.08 -10.56
N VAL A 33 0.90 7.88 -10.94
CA VAL A 33 -0.10 7.25 -10.06
C VAL A 33 0.26 5.79 -9.77
N GLU A 34 0.70 5.03 -10.76
CA GLU A 34 1.16 3.65 -10.57
C GLU A 34 2.37 3.55 -9.63
N ALA A 35 3.34 4.46 -9.75
CA ALA A 35 4.49 4.52 -8.86
C ALA A 35 4.08 4.85 -7.41
N ARG A 36 3.15 5.79 -7.21
CA ARG A 36 2.61 6.11 -5.88
C ARG A 36 1.89 4.91 -5.25
N ALA A 37 1.08 4.19 -6.03
CA ALA A 37 0.41 2.99 -5.56
C ALA A 37 1.39 1.86 -5.20
N ALA A 38 2.48 1.68 -5.97
CA ALA A 38 3.52 0.72 -5.62
C ALA A 38 4.16 1.05 -4.25
N ASN A 39 4.42 2.33 -3.98
CA ASN A 39 4.94 2.78 -2.69
C ASN A 39 3.94 2.55 -1.55
N ALA A 40 2.65 2.85 -1.77
CA ALA A 40 1.61 2.62 -0.78
C ALA A 40 1.46 1.13 -0.42
N ARG A 41 1.55 0.22 -1.41
CA ARG A 41 1.56 -1.23 -1.19
C ARG A 41 2.76 -1.67 -0.35
N ARG A 42 3.95 -1.16 -0.66
CA ARG A 42 5.18 -1.45 0.11
C ARG A 42 5.04 -0.98 1.55
N ALA A 43 4.54 0.23 1.77
CA ALA A 43 4.33 0.79 3.10
C ALA A 43 3.34 -0.05 3.93
N ALA A 44 2.24 -0.50 3.32
CA ALA A 44 1.28 -1.39 3.98
C ALA A 44 1.92 -2.73 4.37
N ALA A 45 2.65 -3.38 3.47
CA ALA A 45 3.32 -4.64 3.76
C ALA A 45 4.36 -4.51 4.91
N LEU A 46 5.09 -3.40 4.95
CA LEU A 46 6.03 -3.13 6.05
C LEU A 46 5.31 -2.90 7.37
N ALA A 47 4.15 -2.24 7.35
CA ALA A 47 3.33 -2.06 8.56
C ALA A 47 2.82 -3.40 9.10
N ASP A 48 2.41 -4.33 8.23
CA ASP A 48 1.96 -5.67 8.62
C ASP A 48 3.10 -6.47 9.27
N ILE A 49 4.30 -6.41 8.70
CA ILE A 49 5.50 -7.05 9.28
C ILE A 49 5.84 -6.42 10.65
N ALA A 50 5.78 -5.10 10.75
CA ALA A 50 6.06 -4.40 12.00
C ALA A 50 5.06 -4.79 13.10
N TYR A 51 3.77 -4.92 12.75
CA TYR A 51 2.74 -5.39 13.65
C TYR A 51 3.03 -6.83 14.13
N ALA A 52 3.30 -7.75 13.20
CA ALA A 52 3.62 -9.14 13.56
C ALA A 52 4.84 -9.24 14.49
N ARG A 53 5.88 -8.43 14.23
CA ARG A 53 7.05 -8.33 15.12
C ARG A 53 6.70 -7.78 16.49
N ALA A 54 5.82 -6.78 16.57
CA ALA A 54 5.38 -6.22 17.86
C ALA A 54 4.61 -7.26 18.68
N VAL A 55 3.72 -8.02 18.04
CA VAL A 55 2.99 -9.14 18.69
C VAL A 55 3.97 -10.19 19.21
N ALA A 56 4.95 -10.62 18.39
CA ALA A 56 5.95 -11.59 18.81
C ALA A 56 6.77 -11.10 20.02
N ARG A 57 7.20 -9.84 20.02
CA ARG A 57 7.92 -9.23 21.15
C ARG A 57 7.07 -9.18 22.42
N TYR A 58 5.79 -8.83 22.27
CA TYR A 58 4.86 -8.79 23.39
C TYR A 58 4.67 -10.19 23.99
N ASN A 59 4.42 -11.21 23.17
CA ASN A 59 4.29 -12.60 23.62
C ASN A 59 5.56 -13.08 24.33
N ASN A 60 6.73 -12.79 23.76
CA ASN A 60 8.01 -13.11 24.38
C ASN A 60 8.18 -12.44 25.76
N SER A 61 7.77 -11.17 25.91
CA SER A 61 7.83 -10.48 27.21
C SER A 61 6.91 -11.07 28.28
N LEU A 62 5.83 -11.75 27.86
CA LEU A 62 4.92 -12.47 28.74
C LEU A 62 5.38 -13.91 29.02
N GLY A 63 6.52 -14.34 28.47
CA GLY A 63 6.99 -15.72 28.54
C GLY A 63 6.17 -16.69 27.69
N ILE A 64 5.25 -16.18 26.87
CA ILE A 64 4.50 -16.97 25.89
C ILE A 64 5.39 -17.08 24.66
N LEU A 65 6.27 -18.08 24.65
CA LEU A 65 6.99 -18.42 23.43
C LEU A 65 6.03 -19.08 22.43
N PRO A 66 6.15 -18.78 21.12
CA PRO A 66 5.77 -19.75 20.10
C PRO A 66 6.70 -20.97 20.13
#